data_AF-A0A674A9F0-F1
#
_entry.id   AF-A0A674A9F0-F1
#
_cell.length_a   1.000
_cell.length_b   1.000
_cell.length_c   1.000
_cell.angle_alpha   90.00
_cell.angle_beta   90.00
_cell.angle_gamma   90.00
#
_symmetry.space_group_name_H-M   'P 1'
#
loop_
_entity.id
_entity.type
_entity.pdbx_description
1 polymer ?
#
loop_
_entity_poly.entity_id
_entity_poly.type
_entity_poly.pdbx_seq_one_letter_code
_entity_poly.pdbx_strand_id
1 'polypeptide(L)'
;MAGELNEGSVPPYYREVYEAIRSKIDERVQVEVFQRLLSRTDLPSAVQGQIAEHVDYTDGFLSKLSLYKALALIALAQQGKQPSPKLLENCIQEFPKPQLGEFKDLQTLRMQPTQESPLTVSQTLGKLLARDTVQVELIPEKKGLFLKHVEYQITSQHFKISVYRRYSDFDVFHELLLQRFAYRMVPALPPKRMLKGVLTSMSERDFIEGRRRALGRFINLVARHPFFSEDELVKTFLTFNGSDVQVKMRDACKKMGDEFMTNTMATLAKEYLPADIQAQFSSSRELIRNIHNSFHKLRDRAEKMAERSKENATDLLMFGRELSTLGSDGSPIPSLASSQSTWGILRQSLKGLSVEFALLADKGAQQGRREEDDVVEKLNLFLDLLQSYRDLCERHEKGVLHEHQRALQKYGMMKRQMMSATVQPKEQVSVEQLESRIVQQENAIQTMELRNYFSLFCLHQETQLIFTYLPITSHILGAFVNSQVQGHQEMGAVWNDLQQKLGCLFGVDEMQSPPLTAK
;
A
#
# COMPACT_ATOMS: atom_id res chain seq x y z
N MET A 1 -29.61 -1.88 37.36
CA MET A 1 -30.36 -2.35 36.18
C MET A 1 -30.90 -1.11 35.50
N ALA A 2 -30.19 -0.61 34.49
CA ALA A 2 -30.54 0.60 33.77
C ALA A 2 -31.76 0.33 32.88
N GLY A 3 -32.67 1.30 32.77
CA GLY A 3 -33.88 1.17 31.94
C GLY A 3 -33.52 0.98 30.48
N GLU A 4 -33.59 -0.26 29.98
CA GLU A 4 -33.42 -0.56 28.57
C GLU A 4 -34.64 -0.05 27.79
N LEU A 5 -34.39 0.85 26.85
CA LEU A 5 -35.35 1.24 25.82
C LEU A 5 -35.74 0.00 25.01
N ASN A 6 -36.96 -0.51 25.21
CA ASN A 6 -37.49 -1.62 24.42
C ASN A 6 -38.14 -1.09 23.13
N GLU A 7 -37.98 -1.78 22.00
CA GLU A 7 -38.53 -1.34 20.71
C GLU A 7 -40.06 -1.11 20.71
N GLY A 8 -40.76 -1.76 21.64
CA GLY A 8 -42.20 -1.62 21.87
C GLY A 8 -42.63 -0.33 22.58
N SER A 9 -41.72 0.37 23.29
CA SER A 9 -42.06 1.55 24.10
C SER A 9 -41.83 2.89 23.40
N VAL A 10 -41.25 2.89 22.19
CA VAL A 10 -40.98 4.13 21.44
C VAL A 10 -42.14 4.52 20.51
N PRO A 11 -42.41 5.82 20.30
CA PRO A 11 -43.44 6.30 19.40
C PRO A 11 -43.28 5.77 17.97
N PRO A 12 -44.37 5.50 17.22
CA PRO A 12 -44.31 5.05 15.82
C PRO A 12 -43.44 5.95 14.93
N TYR A 13 -43.46 7.26 15.19
CA TYR A 13 -42.64 8.25 14.51
C TYR A 13 -41.13 7.93 14.54
N TYR A 14 -40.62 7.34 15.62
CA TYR A 14 -39.20 7.01 15.71
C TYR A 14 -38.84 5.88 14.75
N ARG A 15 -39.74 4.91 14.58
CA ARG A 15 -39.60 3.82 13.62
C ARG A 15 -39.65 4.35 12.20
N GLU A 16 -40.55 5.28 11.91
CA GLU A 16 -40.64 5.94 10.60
C GLU A 16 -39.36 6.73 10.26
N VAL A 17 -38.80 7.48 11.22
CA VAL A 17 -37.52 8.20 11.03
C VAL A 17 -36.38 7.22 10.77
N TYR A 18 -36.30 6.14 11.54
CA TYR A 18 -35.29 5.10 11.34
C TYR A 18 -35.40 4.47 9.94
N GLU A 19 -36.60 4.09 9.51
CA GLU A 19 -36.83 3.56 8.15
C GLU A 19 -36.46 4.56 7.06
N ALA A 20 -36.65 5.86 7.30
CA ALA A 20 -36.29 6.91 6.35
C ALA A 20 -34.77 7.09 6.18
N ILE A 21 -33.98 6.87 7.24
CA ILE A 21 -32.54 7.22 7.27
C ILE A 21 -31.59 6.03 7.34
N ARG A 22 -32.08 4.80 7.56
CA ARG A 22 -31.24 3.58 7.59
C ARG A 22 -30.61 3.26 6.23
N SER A 23 -29.44 2.64 6.27
CA SER A 23 -28.79 2.15 5.06
C SER A 23 -29.59 1.01 4.42
N LYS A 24 -29.52 0.90 3.07
CA LYS A 24 -30.15 -0.21 2.32
C LYS A 24 -29.35 -1.51 2.42
N ILE A 25 -28.06 -1.41 2.75
CA ILE A 25 -27.09 -2.51 2.68
C ILE A 25 -26.80 -3.04 4.08
N ASP A 26 -26.73 -2.14 5.04
CA ASP A 26 -26.46 -2.42 6.45
C ASP A 26 -27.65 -1.85 7.21
N GLU A 27 -28.44 -2.66 7.91
CA GLU A 27 -29.69 -2.21 8.56
C GLU A 27 -29.46 -1.15 9.66
N ARG A 28 -28.23 -0.67 9.84
CA ARG A 28 -27.85 0.42 10.74
C ARG A 28 -27.91 1.79 10.06
N VAL A 29 -27.73 2.85 10.85
CA VAL A 29 -27.72 4.25 10.38
C VAL A 29 -26.28 4.75 10.37
N GLN A 30 -25.81 5.32 9.26
CA GLN A 30 -24.47 5.92 9.19
C GLN A 30 -24.36 7.12 10.14
N VAL A 31 -23.23 7.24 10.85
CA VAL A 31 -22.96 8.37 11.76
C VAL A 31 -23.12 9.72 11.04
N GLU A 32 -22.73 9.80 9.78
CA GLU A 32 -22.79 11.03 8.97
C GLU A 32 -24.24 11.40 8.59
N VAL A 33 -25.11 10.40 8.39
CA VAL A 33 -26.55 10.63 8.18
C VAL A 33 -27.17 11.15 9.48
N PHE A 34 -26.76 10.59 10.62
CA PHE A 34 -27.21 11.04 11.93
C PHE A 34 -26.73 12.46 12.28
N GLN A 35 -25.48 12.80 11.99
CA GLN A 35 -24.97 14.17 12.20
C GLN A 35 -25.73 15.19 11.35
N ARG A 36 -26.07 14.86 10.10
CA ARG A 36 -26.92 15.71 9.25
C ARG A 36 -28.36 15.80 9.74
N LEU A 37 -28.87 14.77 10.40
CA LEU A 37 -30.15 14.85 11.08
C LEU A 37 -30.09 15.83 12.25
N LEU A 38 -29.02 15.76 13.07
CA LEU A 38 -28.81 16.63 14.22
C LEU A 38 -28.65 18.10 13.84
N SER A 39 -27.94 18.40 12.75
CA SER A 39 -27.75 19.77 12.30
C SER A 39 -29.06 20.46 11.87
N ARG A 40 -30.14 19.71 11.66
CA ARG A 40 -31.48 20.23 11.27
C ARG A 40 -32.43 20.45 12.45
N THR A 41 -32.04 20.16 13.69
CA THR A 41 -32.96 20.18 14.84
C THR A 41 -33.13 21.56 15.50
N ASP A 42 -32.57 22.61 14.90
CA ASP A 42 -32.49 23.99 15.42
C ASP A 42 -31.85 24.12 16.82
N LEU A 43 -31.20 23.05 17.30
CA LEU A 43 -30.51 23.05 18.60
C LEU A 43 -29.15 23.77 18.49
N PRO A 44 -28.68 24.46 19.54
CA PRO A 44 -27.33 25.03 19.56
C PRO A 44 -26.24 23.96 19.37
N SER A 45 -25.15 24.30 18.67
CA SER A 45 -24.04 23.36 18.39
C SER A 45 -23.47 22.68 19.64
N ALA A 46 -23.41 23.38 20.77
CA ALA A 46 -22.98 22.81 22.05
C ALA A 46 -23.90 21.66 22.54
N VAL A 47 -25.22 21.81 22.35
CA VAL A 47 -26.22 20.80 22.72
C VAL A 47 -26.21 19.64 21.73
N GLN A 48 -25.97 19.91 20.45
CA GLN A 48 -25.78 18.87 19.43
C GLN A 48 -24.56 17.99 19.76
N GLY A 49 -23.45 18.60 20.18
CA GLY A 49 -22.24 17.88 20.64
C GLY A 49 -22.51 16.97 21.84
N GLN A 50 -23.22 17.48 22.86
CA GLN A 50 -23.60 16.69 24.04
C GLN A 50 -24.49 15.49 23.69
N ILE A 51 -25.43 15.65 22.74
CA ILE A 51 -26.26 14.55 22.27
C ILE A 51 -25.40 13.51 21.53
N ALA A 52 -24.47 13.94 20.68
CA ALA A 52 -23.58 13.03 19.96
C ALA A 52 -22.67 12.22 20.91
N GLU A 53 -22.19 12.81 22.00
CA GLU A 53 -21.39 12.13 23.03
C GLU A 53 -22.16 11.05 23.79
N HIS A 54 -23.50 11.17 23.87
CA HIS A 54 -24.37 10.21 24.55
C HIS A 54 -24.91 9.10 23.66
N VAL A 55 -24.50 9.05 22.39
CA VAL A 55 -25.01 8.11 21.40
C VAL A 55 -23.88 7.21 20.92
N ASP A 56 -23.95 5.93 21.30
CA ASP A 56 -22.95 4.94 20.95
C ASP A 56 -23.01 4.59 19.45
N TYR A 57 -21.85 4.63 18.79
CA TYR A 57 -21.65 4.16 17.42
C TYR A 57 -20.50 3.15 17.34
N THR A 58 -20.64 2.15 16.47
CA THR A 58 -19.63 1.11 16.21
C THR A 58 -19.36 1.04 14.71
N ASP A 59 -18.08 1.03 14.32
CA ASP A 59 -17.62 1.00 12.92
C ASP A 59 -18.21 2.11 12.02
N GLY A 60 -18.53 3.28 12.57
CA GLY A 60 -19.15 4.39 11.84
C GLY A 60 -20.67 4.26 11.66
N PHE A 61 -21.32 3.34 12.38
CA PHE A 61 -22.76 3.12 12.33
C PHE A 61 -23.42 3.20 13.72
N LEU A 62 -24.62 3.78 13.76
CA LEU A 62 -25.52 3.76 14.90
C LEU A 62 -26.45 2.55 14.80
N SER A 63 -26.59 1.84 15.91
CA SER A 63 -27.66 0.85 16.06
C SER A 63 -29.04 1.54 16.05
N LYS A 64 -30.08 0.77 15.75
CA LYS A 64 -31.48 1.21 15.83
C LYS A 64 -31.83 1.77 17.21
N LEU A 65 -31.38 1.11 18.28
CA LEU A 65 -31.55 1.55 19.66
C LEU A 65 -30.78 2.84 19.97
N SER A 66 -29.54 2.97 19.45
CA SER A 66 -28.74 4.20 19.57
C SER A 66 -29.46 5.38 18.93
N LEU A 67 -30.08 5.19 17.76
CA LEU A 67 -30.88 6.24 17.11
C LEU A 67 -32.10 6.61 17.96
N TYR A 68 -32.84 5.65 18.53
CA TYR A 68 -34.01 5.96 19.35
C TYR A 68 -33.64 6.75 20.61
N LYS A 69 -32.53 6.40 21.25
CA LYS A 69 -31.94 7.20 22.35
C LYS A 69 -31.70 8.63 21.89
N ALA A 70 -31.05 8.79 20.73
CA ALA A 70 -30.74 10.11 20.20
C ALA A 70 -32.00 10.94 19.91
N LEU A 71 -33.01 10.36 19.28
CA LEU A 71 -34.28 11.04 18.98
C LEU A 71 -34.99 11.51 20.25
N ALA A 72 -34.96 10.71 21.31
CA ALA A 72 -35.49 11.11 22.62
C ALA A 72 -34.68 12.26 23.26
N LEU A 73 -33.36 12.22 23.18
CA LEU A 73 -32.51 13.30 23.68
C LEU A 73 -32.71 14.60 22.88
N ILE A 74 -32.87 14.53 21.56
CA ILE A 74 -33.19 15.68 20.70
C ILE A 74 -34.52 16.29 21.13
N ALA A 75 -35.56 15.47 21.30
CA ALA A 75 -36.87 15.95 21.69
C ALA A 75 -36.88 16.61 23.09
N LEU A 76 -36.13 16.04 24.05
CA LEU A 76 -35.96 16.62 25.38
C LEU A 76 -35.18 17.95 25.33
N ALA A 77 -34.14 18.02 24.49
CA ALA A 77 -33.36 19.23 24.27
C ALA A 77 -34.20 20.36 23.66
N GLN A 78 -35.08 20.04 22.71
CA GLN A 78 -36.01 21.01 22.11
C GLN A 78 -37.05 21.54 23.12
N GLN A 79 -37.32 20.78 24.20
CA GLN A 79 -38.14 21.23 25.33
C GLN A 79 -37.34 22.06 26.36
N GLY A 80 -36.08 22.38 26.09
CA GLY A 80 -35.21 23.15 26.98
C GLY A 80 -34.57 22.35 28.11
N LYS A 81 -34.63 21.01 28.08
CA LYS A 81 -33.96 20.14 29.07
C LYS A 81 -32.53 19.83 28.62
N GLN A 82 -31.58 19.81 29.56
CA GLN A 82 -30.20 19.43 29.27
C GLN A 82 -30.12 17.94 28.87
N PRO A 83 -29.56 17.59 27.69
CA PRO A 83 -29.49 16.21 27.24
C PRO A 83 -28.71 15.35 28.24
N SER A 84 -29.36 14.34 28.82
CA SER A 84 -28.65 13.34 29.60
C SER A 84 -29.40 12.00 29.57
N PRO A 85 -28.69 10.87 29.55
CA PRO A 85 -29.30 9.54 29.50
C PRO A 85 -30.18 9.25 30.74
N LYS A 86 -29.90 9.89 31.89
CA LYS A 86 -30.72 9.78 33.10
C LYS A 86 -32.15 10.33 32.94
N LEU A 87 -32.36 11.28 32.02
CA LEU A 87 -33.71 11.81 31.75
C LEU A 87 -34.59 10.80 31.00
N LEU A 88 -33.99 9.84 30.31
CA LEU A 88 -34.72 8.79 29.60
C LEU A 88 -35.36 7.79 30.58
N GLU A 89 -34.77 7.60 31.75
CA GLU A 89 -35.32 6.75 32.83
C GLU A 89 -36.65 7.29 33.38
N ASN A 90 -36.89 8.60 33.28
CA ASN A 90 -38.13 9.26 33.70
C ASN A 90 -39.24 9.21 32.64
N CYS A 91 -38.91 8.80 31.40
CA CYS A 91 -39.85 8.72 30.29
C CYS A 91 -40.41 7.29 30.17
N ILE A 92 -41.18 6.84 31.16
CA ILE A 92 -41.65 5.44 31.24
C ILE A 92 -42.95 5.20 30.44
N GLN A 93 -43.75 6.24 30.17
CA GLN A 93 -45.08 6.09 29.56
C GLN A 93 -45.18 6.64 28.12
N GLU A 94 -44.58 7.78 27.79
CA GLU A 94 -44.56 8.33 26.43
C GLU A 94 -43.27 9.13 26.15
N PHE A 95 -42.52 8.77 25.11
CA PHE A 95 -41.36 9.56 24.69
C PHE A 95 -41.80 10.76 23.85
N PRO A 96 -41.17 11.94 24.04
CA PRO A 96 -41.54 13.15 23.32
C PRO A 96 -41.18 13.08 21.83
N LYS A 97 -41.98 13.71 20.97
CA LYS A 97 -41.72 13.76 19.52
C LYS A 97 -40.71 14.87 19.18
N PRO A 98 -39.57 14.58 18.53
CA PRO A 98 -38.64 15.61 18.07
C PRO A 98 -39.18 16.32 16.83
N GLN A 99 -38.86 17.60 16.70
CA GLN A 99 -39.09 18.42 15.51
C GLN A 99 -37.89 18.25 14.56
N LEU A 100 -38.09 17.55 13.43
CA LEU A 100 -37.03 17.18 12.49
C LEU A 100 -37.27 17.72 11.07
N GLY A 101 -38.23 18.64 10.88
CA GLY A 101 -38.69 19.10 9.57
C GLY A 101 -39.69 18.16 8.89
N GLU A 102 -39.90 18.34 7.58
CA GLU A 102 -40.82 17.50 6.79
C GLU A 102 -40.25 16.09 6.53
N PHE A 103 -41.11 15.08 6.57
CA PHE A 103 -40.71 13.67 6.41
C PHE A 103 -40.07 13.38 5.03
N LYS A 104 -40.50 14.07 3.97
CA LYS A 104 -39.93 13.93 2.62
C LYS A 104 -38.44 14.31 2.59
N ASP A 105 -38.04 15.27 3.41
CA ASP A 105 -36.66 15.73 3.45
C ASP A 105 -35.76 14.78 4.24
N LEU A 106 -36.30 13.96 5.14
CA LEU A 106 -35.52 12.94 5.85
C LEU A 106 -34.99 11.88 4.89
N GLN A 107 -35.78 11.53 3.87
CA GLN A 107 -35.35 10.62 2.81
C GLN A 107 -34.24 11.23 1.93
N THR A 108 -34.15 12.55 1.84
CA THR A 108 -33.05 13.22 1.10
C THR A 108 -31.71 13.20 1.85
N LEU A 109 -31.71 13.04 3.18
CA LEU A 109 -30.48 12.85 3.97
C LEU A 109 -29.72 11.57 3.57
N ARG A 110 -30.45 10.60 3.02
CA ARG A 110 -29.91 9.37 2.45
C ARG A 110 -29.29 9.57 1.06
N MET A 111 -29.78 10.54 0.30
CA MET A 111 -29.53 10.72 -1.14
C MET A 111 -28.57 11.87 -1.47
N GLN A 112 -28.25 12.74 -0.50
CA GLN A 112 -27.15 13.68 -0.70
C GLN A 112 -25.85 12.88 -0.75
N PRO A 113 -25.12 12.85 -1.89
CA PRO A 113 -23.76 12.33 -1.91
C PRO A 113 -23.04 13.09 -0.82
N THR A 114 -22.36 12.35 0.05
CA THR A 114 -21.42 12.90 1.01
C THR A 114 -20.66 14.01 0.30
N GLN A 115 -20.72 15.24 0.80
CA GLN A 115 -19.72 16.22 0.42
C GLN A 115 -18.45 15.67 1.06
N GLU A 116 -17.84 14.66 0.43
CA GLU A 116 -16.63 14.00 0.92
C GLU A 116 -15.65 15.14 1.12
N SER A 117 -15.18 15.29 2.36
CA SER A 117 -14.17 16.30 2.65
C SER A 117 -13.07 16.14 1.60
N PRO A 118 -12.62 17.21 0.94
CA PRO A 118 -11.53 17.12 -0.02
C PRO A 118 -10.29 16.43 0.58
N LEU A 119 -10.16 16.45 1.91
CA LEU A 119 -9.12 15.79 2.67
C LEU A 119 -9.22 14.26 2.70
N THR A 120 -10.41 13.67 2.47
CA THR A 120 -10.65 12.23 2.54
C THR A 120 -10.47 11.57 1.17
N VAL A 121 -9.71 10.48 1.12
CA VAL A 121 -9.55 9.64 -0.08
C VAL A 121 -10.34 8.35 0.12
N SER A 122 -11.60 8.34 -0.32
CA SER A 122 -12.51 7.20 -0.20
C SER A 122 -12.15 6.09 -1.19
N GLN A 123 -11.17 5.26 -0.84
CA GLN A 123 -10.68 4.14 -1.66
C GLN A 123 -10.63 2.85 -0.85
N THR A 124 -10.68 1.71 -1.55
CA THR A 124 -10.43 0.39 -0.96
C THR A 124 -9.29 -0.27 -1.71
N LEU A 125 -8.57 -1.20 -1.07
CA LEU A 125 -7.50 -1.95 -1.74
C LEU A 125 -7.99 -2.59 -3.06
N GLY A 126 -9.18 -3.20 -3.05
CA GLY A 126 -9.78 -3.80 -4.24
C GLY A 126 -9.99 -2.79 -5.38
N LYS A 127 -10.49 -1.57 -5.07
CA LYS A 127 -10.65 -0.52 -6.08
C LYS A 127 -9.31 -0.07 -6.66
N LEU A 128 -8.28 0.08 -5.83
CA LEU A 128 -6.95 0.50 -6.27
C LEU A 128 -6.30 -0.56 -7.17
N LEU A 129 -6.37 -1.84 -6.77
CA LEU A 129 -5.83 -2.95 -7.57
C LEU A 129 -6.58 -3.12 -8.90
N ALA A 130 -7.86 -2.78 -8.95
CA ALA A 130 -8.68 -2.87 -10.16
C ALA A 130 -8.45 -1.72 -11.16
N ARG A 131 -7.75 -0.64 -10.79
CA ARG A 131 -7.53 0.51 -11.70
C ARG A 131 -6.75 0.09 -12.95
N ASP A 132 -5.61 -0.58 -12.73
CA ASP A 132 -4.81 -1.17 -13.79
C ASP A 132 -3.94 -2.30 -13.24
N THR A 133 -3.57 -3.21 -14.13
CA THR A 133 -2.51 -4.19 -13.92
C THR A 133 -1.56 -4.12 -15.10
N VAL A 134 -0.33 -3.71 -14.83
CA VAL A 134 0.68 -3.49 -15.87
C VAL A 134 1.68 -4.65 -15.83
N GLN A 135 1.79 -5.38 -16.93
CA GLN A 135 2.79 -6.44 -17.09
C GLN A 135 4.07 -5.87 -17.69
N VAL A 136 5.21 -6.29 -17.16
CA VAL A 136 6.55 -5.86 -17.61
C VAL A 136 7.35 -7.09 -17.98
N GLU A 137 7.58 -7.28 -19.27
CA GLU A 137 8.29 -8.41 -19.82
C GLU A 137 9.64 -7.97 -20.39
N LEU A 138 10.65 -8.80 -20.18
CA LEU A 138 11.97 -8.59 -20.77
C LEU A 138 11.91 -9.00 -22.25
N ILE A 139 12.30 -8.11 -23.15
CA ILE A 139 12.50 -8.47 -24.55
C ILE A 139 13.97 -8.85 -24.73
N PRO A 140 14.31 -10.13 -24.93
CA PRO A 140 15.68 -10.52 -25.23
C PRO A 140 16.08 -9.94 -26.59
N GLU A 141 16.91 -8.91 -26.61
CA GLU A 141 17.28 -8.19 -27.84
C GLU A 141 17.92 -9.11 -28.90
N LYS A 142 17.47 -8.93 -30.15
CA LYS A 142 18.35 -8.74 -31.31
C LYS A 142 17.82 -7.58 -32.16
N LYS A 143 18.26 -6.34 -31.92
CA LYS A 143 18.27 -5.25 -32.93
C LYS A 143 19.03 -4.01 -32.43
N GLY A 144 20.19 -3.75 -33.02
CA GLY A 144 20.94 -2.50 -32.86
C GLY A 144 22.41 -2.69 -33.28
N LEU A 145 22.87 -1.94 -34.29
CA LEU A 145 24.20 -2.13 -34.88
C LEU A 145 25.36 -1.70 -33.95
N PHE A 146 25.15 -0.90 -32.90
CA PHE A 146 26.27 -0.31 -32.15
C PHE A 146 26.15 -0.20 -30.61
N LEU A 147 24.96 -0.34 -29.99
CA LEU A 147 24.80 -0.39 -28.52
C LEU A 147 23.62 -1.28 -28.14
N LYS A 148 23.87 -2.32 -27.34
CA LYS A 148 22.84 -3.23 -26.81
C LYS A 148 22.16 -2.57 -25.60
N HIS A 149 20.84 -2.39 -25.63
CA HIS A 149 20.10 -1.82 -24.53
C HIS A 149 18.95 -2.74 -24.15
N VAL A 150 18.81 -3.07 -22.86
CA VAL A 150 17.66 -3.87 -22.44
C VAL A 150 16.36 -3.09 -22.65
N GLU A 151 15.47 -3.65 -23.46
CA GLU A 151 14.12 -3.15 -23.71
C GLU A 151 13.08 -4.00 -22.99
N TYR A 152 12.03 -3.35 -22.52
CA TYR A 152 10.93 -3.93 -21.78
C TYR A 152 9.63 -3.72 -22.54
N GLN A 153 8.85 -4.78 -22.70
CA GLN A 153 7.47 -4.67 -23.16
C GLN A 153 6.58 -4.38 -21.95
N ILE A 154 5.87 -3.26 -22.01
CA ILE A 154 4.96 -2.78 -20.97
C ILE A 154 3.54 -2.93 -21.50
N THR A 155 2.74 -3.78 -20.86
CA THR A 155 1.35 -4.06 -21.28
C THR A 155 0.40 -3.61 -20.18
N SER A 156 -0.40 -2.57 -20.45
CA SER A 156 -1.48 -2.13 -19.56
C SER A 156 -2.76 -2.89 -19.87
N GLN A 157 -3.36 -3.50 -18.85
CA GLN A 157 -4.65 -4.18 -19.00
C GLN A 157 -5.81 -3.17 -19.11
N HIS A 158 -5.70 -2.03 -18.45
CA HIS A 158 -6.69 -0.95 -18.54
C HIS A 158 -6.77 -0.37 -19.96
N PHE A 159 -5.63 0.02 -20.53
CA PHE A 159 -5.58 0.59 -21.88
C PHE A 159 -5.62 -0.46 -22.99
N LYS A 160 -5.36 -1.74 -22.66
CA LYS A 160 -5.24 -2.86 -23.62
C LYS A 160 -4.19 -2.58 -24.71
N ILE A 161 -3.10 -1.92 -24.32
CA ILE A 161 -2.02 -1.51 -25.20
C ILE A 161 -0.70 -2.05 -24.65
N SER A 162 0.17 -2.50 -25.56
CA SER A 162 1.57 -2.80 -25.28
C SER A 162 2.46 -1.75 -25.92
N VAL A 163 3.43 -1.25 -25.16
CA VAL A 163 4.46 -0.32 -25.62
C VAL A 163 5.84 -0.82 -25.22
N TYR A 164 6.86 -0.40 -25.94
CA TYR A 164 8.25 -0.73 -25.65
C TYR A 164 8.94 0.43 -24.94
N ARG A 165 9.64 0.13 -23.85
CA ARG A 165 10.35 1.12 -23.01
C ARG A 165 11.71 0.58 -22.63
N ARG A 166 12.71 1.45 -22.62
CA ARG A 166 14.03 1.16 -22.01
C ARG A 166 14.10 1.78 -20.62
N TYR A 167 15.06 1.33 -19.82
CA TYR A 167 15.26 1.86 -18.45
C TYR A 167 15.42 3.40 -18.42
N SER A 168 16.09 4.00 -19.41
CA SER A 168 16.23 5.47 -19.45
C SER A 168 14.93 6.21 -19.77
N ASP A 169 13.91 5.55 -20.33
CA ASP A 169 12.58 6.15 -20.47
C ASP A 169 11.87 6.17 -19.12
N PHE A 170 12.02 5.12 -18.31
CA PHE A 170 11.55 5.09 -16.93
C PHE A 170 12.23 6.16 -16.07
N ASP A 171 13.54 6.34 -16.22
CA ASP A 171 14.32 7.37 -15.51
C ASP A 171 13.76 8.77 -15.76
N VAL A 172 13.53 9.11 -17.03
CA VAL A 172 12.89 10.39 -17.42
C VAL A 172 11.45 10.47 -16.91
N PHE A 173 10.68 9.40 -17.01
CA PHE A 173 9.29 9.38 -16.52
C PHE A 173 9.22 9.61 -15.00
N HIS A 174 10.12 9.00 -14.23
CA HIS A 174 10.22 9.20 -12.78
C HIS A 174 10.63 10.64 -12.42
N GLU A 175 11.60 11.23 -13.13
CA GLU A 175 11.95 12.65 -12.95
C GLU A 175 10.75 13.56 -13.20
N LEU A 176 9.99 13.31 -14.26
CA LEU A 176 8.79 14.09 -14.59
C LEU A 176 7.66 13.88 -13.58
N LEU A 177 7.48 12.68 -13.06
CA LEU A 177 6.54 12.40 -11.97
C LEU A 177 6.88 13.20 -10.72
N LEU A 178 8.16 13.26 -10.34
CA LEU A 178 8.61 14.06 -9.18
C LEU A 178 8.42 15.57 -9.40
N GLN A 179 8.60 16.07 -10.62
CA GLN A 179 8.34 17.47 -10.96
C GLN A 179 6.86 17.80 -10.93
N ARG A 180 6.01 16.91 -11.48
CA ARG A 180 4.57 17.09 -11.56
C ARG A 180 3.90 16.93 -10.18
N PHE A 181 4.30 15.92 -9.42
CA PHE A 181 3.66 15.48 -8.18
C PHE A 181 4.62 15.53 -6.98
N ALA A 182 5.19 16.70 -6.72
CA ALA A 182 6.15 16.92 -5.64
C ALA A 182 5.61 16.51 -4.24
N TYR A 183 4.28 16.55 -4.05
CA TYR A 183 3.59 16.32 -2.79
C TYR A 183 2.98 14.91 -2.65
N ARG A 184 3.28 13.99 -3.56
CA ARG A 184 2.70 12.63 -3.61
C ARG A 184 3.76 11.54 -3.44
N MET A 185 3.33 10.32 -3.14
CA MET A 185 4.21 9.15 -3.02
C MET A 185 4.65 8.62 -4.39
N VAL A 186 5.72 9.20 -4.95
CA VAL A 186 6.36 8.68 -6.17
C VAL A 186 7.31 7.53 -5.81
N PRO A 187 7.13 6.31 -6.34
CA PRO A 187 8.00 5.17 -6.03
C PRO A 187 9.39 5.29 -6.66
N ALA A 188 10.40 4.81 -5.95
CA ALA A 188 11.77 4.82 -6.43
C ALA A 188 12.00 3.82 -7.57
N LEU A 189 12.91 4.17 -8.49
CA LEU A 189 13.38 3.24 -9.52
C LEU A 189 14.49 2.32 -8.98
N PRO A 190 14.62 1.10 -9.52
CA PRO A 190 15.78 0.26 -9.22
C PRO A 190 17.08 0.96 -9.66
N PRO A 191 18.21 0.71 -8.99
CA PRO A 191 19.44 1.46 -9.23
C PRO A 191 19.97 1.32 -10.66
N LYS A 192 20.57 2.41 -11.15
CA LYS A 192 21.45 2.38 -12.33
C LYS A 192 22.62 1.46 -12.01
N ARG A 193 23.01 0.60 -12.97
CA ARG A 193 24.12 -0.32 -12.76
C ARG A 193 25.38 0.53 -12.56
N MET A 194 25.87 0.61 -11.33
CA MET A 194 27.17 1.23 -11.06
C MET A 194 28.23 0.31 -11.67
N LEU A 195 28.84 0.73 -12.78
CA LEU A 195 29.96 0.01 -13.36
C LEU A 195 31.17 0.16 -12.44
N LYS A 196 31.70 -1.00 -12.00
CA LYS A 196 33.09 -1.22 -11.58
C LYS A 196 33.46 -0.68 -10.18
N GLY A 197 33.28 -1.51 -9.16
CA GLY A 197 33.94 -1.29 -7.85
C GLY A 197 33.36 -2.06 -6.66
N VAL A 198 32.06 -2.41 -6.69
CA VAL A 198 31.44 -3.16 -5.60
C VAL A 198 31.21 -4.59 -6.05
N LEU A 199 31.88 -5.52 -5.36
CA LEU A 199 31.70 -6.96 -5.37
C LEU A 199 30.25 -7.30 -5.01
N THR A 200 29.33 -7.21 -5.98
CA THR A 200 28.04 -7.90 -5.87
C THR A 200 28.18 -9.20 -6.67
N SER A 201 28.04 -10.33 -5.98
CA SER A 201 28.10 -11.68 -6.54
C SER A 201 26.94 -12.02 -7.49
N MET A 202 26.14 -11.03 -7.89
CA MET A 202 24.94 -11.22 -8.71
C MET A 202 25.30 -11.36 -10.19
N SER A 203 24.75 -12.38 -10.84
CA SER A 203 24.93 -12.55 -12.28
C SER A 203 24.21 -11.44 -13.06
N GLU A 204 24.64 -11.18 -14.31
CA GLU A 204 23.97 -10.21 -15.17
C GLU A 204 22.50 -10.57 -15.40
N ARG A 205 22.18 -11.87 -15.46
CA ARG A 205 20.79 -12.36 -15.57
C ARG A 205 19.96 -11.95 -14.36
N ASP A 206 20.47 -12.21 -13.16
CA ASP A 206 19.75 -11.91 -11.91
C ASP A 206 19.56 -10.40 -11.73
N PHE A 207 20.56 -9.62 -12.14
CA PHE A 207 20.44 -8.16 -12.16
C PHE A 207 19.33 -7.66 -13.10
N ILE A 208 19.28 -8.19 -14.33
CA ILE A 208 18.26 -7.79 -15.32
C ILE A 208 16.86 -8.21 -14.85
N GLU A 209 16.72 -9.41 -14.29
CA GLU A 209 15.44 -9.90 -13.79
C GLU A 209 14.98 -9.15 -12.54
N GLY A 210 15.87 -8.92 -11.58
CA GLY A 210 15.57 -8.09 -10.41
C GLY A 210 15.14 -6.67 -10.78
N ARG A 211 15.77 -6.09 -11.81
CA ARG A 211 15.34 -4.81 -12.38
C ARG A 211 13.96 -4.90 -13.03
N ARG A 212 13.69 -5.93 -13.83
CA ARG A 212 12.37 -6.12 -14.47
C ARG A 212 11.26 -6.20 -13.43
N ARG A 213 11.44 -6.99 -12.36
CA ARG A 213 10.52 -7.09 -11.22
C ARG A 213 10.29 -5.73 -10.56
N ALA A 214 11.37 -5.00 -10.23
CA ALA A 214 11.27 -3.68 -9.63
C ALA A 214 10.57 -2.63 -10.52
N LEU A 215 10.85 -2.62 -11.84
CA LEU A 215 10.13 -1.78 -12.79
C LEU A 215 8.64 -2.13 -12.84
N GLY A 216 8.30 -3.43 -12.77
CA GLY A 216 6.94 -3.91 -12.65
C GLY A 216 6.22 -3.38 -11.40
N ARG A 217 6.87 -3.44 -10.24
CA ARG A 217 6.30 -2.89 -9.00
C ARG A 217 6.14 -1.37 -9.07
N PHE A 218 7.17 -0.66 -9.54
CA PHE A 218 7.13 0.79 -9.77
C PHE A 218 5.92 1.20 -10.62
N ILE A 219 5.77 0.61 -11.81
CA ILE A 219 4.71 1.04 -12.73
C ILE A 219 3.32 0.65 -12.25
N ASN A 220 3.17 -0.48 -11.54
CA ASN A 220 1.88 -0.85 -10.95
C ASN A 220 1.49 0.07 -9.79
N LEU A 221 2.44 0.50 -8.94
CA LEU A 221 2.16 1.50 -7.91
C LEU A 221 1.74 2.83 -8.55
N VAL A 222 2.42 3.26 -9.61
CA VAL A 222 2.07 4.49 -10.34
C VAL A 222 0.70 4.39 -11.00
N ALA A 223 0.45 3.33 -11.77
CA ALA A 223 -0.80 3.18 -12.52
C ALA A 223 -2.04 2.95 -11.63
N ARG A 224 -1.85 2.52 -10.37
CA ARG A 224 -2.92 2.32 -9.39
C ARG A 224 -3.12 3.50 -8.44
N HIS A 225 -2.22 4.48 -8.46
CA HIS A 225 -2.31 5.65 -7.61
C HIS A 225 -3.46 6.56 -8.08
N PRO A 226 -4.41 6.94 -7.20
CA PRO A 226 -5.62 7.68 -7.61
C PRO A 226 -5.35 8.96 -8.40
N PHE A 227 -4.30 9.68 -8.05
CA PHE A 227 -3.94 10.95 -8.68
C PHE A 227 -3.06 10.78 -9.93
N PHE A 228 -2.28 9.71 -10.02
CA PHE A 228 -1.39 9.50 -11.17
C PHE A 228 -2.12 8.79 -12.31
N SER A 229 -3.02 7.86 -11.99
CA SER A 229 -3.71 7.02 -12.97
C SER A 229 -4.52 7.80 -14.00
N GLU A 230 -4.99 9.00 -13.63
CA GLU A 230 -5.79 9.87 -14.49
C GLU A 230 -4.93 10.93 -15.24
N ASP A 231 -3.64 11.04 -14.93
CA ASP A 231 -2.78 12.09 -15.48
C ASP A 231 -2.25 11.72 -16.88
N GLU A 232 -2.25 12.71 -17.78
CA GLU A 232 -1.84 12.54 -19.17
C GLU A 232 -0.35 12.12 -19.30
N LEU A 233 0.50 12.42 -18.31
CA LEU A 233 1.88 11.94 -18.27
C LEU A 233 1.94 10.41 -18.20
N VAL A 234 1.16 9.81 -17.28
CA VAL A 234 1.11 8.34 -17.09
C VAL A 234 0.46 7.66 -18.28
N LYS A 235 -0.66 8.21 -18.76
CA LYS A 235 -1.32 7.72 -19.97
C LYS A 235 -0.41 7.77 -21.19
N THR A 236 0.34 8.85 -21.38
CA THR A 236 1.33 8.95 -22.47
C THR A 236 2.40 7.87 -22.34
N PHE A 237 2.94 7.66 -21.13
CA PHE A 237 3.95 6.64 -20.89
C PHE A 237 3.43 5.22 -21.17
N LEU A 238 2.16 4.92 -20.89
CA LEU A 238 1.57 3.58 -21.08
C LEU A 238 1.03 3.33 -22.49
N THR A 239 0.72 4.37 -23.27
CA THR A 239 -0.02 4.20 -24.54
C THR A 239 0.72 4.67 -25.80
N PHE A 240 1.72 5.55 -25.66
CA PHE A 240 2.39 6.11 -26.84
C PHE A 240 3.46 5.17 -27.43
N ASN A 241 3.33 4.80 -28.70
CA ASN A 241 4.23 3.83 -29.34
C ASN A 241 5.37 4.47 -30.19
N GLY A 242 5.63 5.77 -30.04
CA GLY A 242 6.71 6.47 -30.77
C GLY A 242 8.06 6.42 -30.05
N SER A 243 9.15 6.48 -30.81
CA SER A 243 10.54 6.49 -30.30
C SER A 243 10.91 7.77 -29.54
N ASP A 244 10.12 8.83 -29.69
CA ASP A 244 10.26 10.15 -29.10
C ASP A 244 9.44 10.32 -27.80
N VAL A 245 9.07 9.22 -27.12
CA VAL A 245 8.24 9.23 -25.90
C VAL A 245 8.76 10.22 -24.85
N GLN A 246 10.09 10.30 -24.67
CA GLN A 246 10.70 11.22 -23.70
C GLN A 246 10.42 12.70 -24.03
N VAL A 247 10.43 13.07 -25.31
CA VAL A 247 10.13 14.45 -25.75
C VAL A 247 8.65 14.74 -25.51
N LYS A 248 7.78 13.83 -25.93
CA LYS A 248 6.32 13.96 -25.74
C LYS A 248 5.93 14.13 -24.27
N MET A 249 6.53 13.35 -23.37
CA MET A 249 6.29 13.48 -21.93
C MET A 249 6.78 14.82 -21.37
N ARG A 250 7.97 15.28 -21.76
CA ARG A 250 8.50 16.59 -21.32
C ARG A 250 7.61 17.73 -21.79
N ASP A 251 7.14 17.68 -23.03
CA ASP A 251 6.28 18.73 -23.60
C ASP A 251 4.90 18.76 -22.93
N ALA A 252 4.34 17.61 -22.57
CA ALA A 252 3.10 17.55 -21.79
C ALA A 252 3.29 18.16 -20.39
N CYS A 253 4.36 17.77 -19.68
CA CYS A 253 4.61 18.25 -18.32
C CYS A 253 4.89 19.76 -18.26
N LYS A 254 5.64 20.32 -19.24
CA LYS A 254 5.91 21.75 -19.34
C LYS A 254 4.64 22.60 -19.50
N LYS A 255 3.63 22.07 -20.20
CA LYS A 255 2.37 22.79 -20.45
C LYS A 255 1.45 22.80 -19.24
N MET A 256 1.45 21.73 -18.45
CA MET A 256 0.51 21.56 -17.33
C MET A 256 0.98 22.23 -16.03
N GLY A 257 2.28 22.27 -15.78
CA GLY A 257 2.82 22.74 -14.50
C GLY A 257 2.66 21.71 -13.36
N ASP A 258 3.09 22.10 -12.16
CA ASP A 258 3.04 21.22 -10.97
C ASP A 258 1.61 21.04 -10.42
N GLU A 259 1.44 20.06 -9.52
CA GLU A 259 0.14 19.75 -8.93
C GLU A 259 -0.49 20.95 -8.21
N PHE A 260 0.31 21.78 -7.52
CA PHE A 260 -0.17 22.95 -6.79
C PHE A 260 -0.83 23.96 -7.71
N MET A 261 -0.27 24.19 -8.91
CA MET A 261 -0.86 25.10 -9.89
C MET A 261 -2.15 24.56 -10.53
N THR A 262 -2.30 23.24 -10.60
CA THR A 262 -3.45 22.60 -11.28
C THR A 262 -4.59 22.21 -10.35
N ASN A 263 -4.31 22.01 -9.06
CA ASN A 263 -5.30 21.52 -8.10
C ASN A 263 -6.11 22.69 -7.52
N THR A 264 -7.42 22.67 -7.75
CA THR A 264 -8.35 23.73 -7.32
C THR A 264 -8.39 23.92 -5.79
N MET A 265 -8.04 22.89 -5.03
CA MET A 265 -8.04 22.94 -3.56
C MET A 265 -6.71 23.44 -2.98
N ALA A 266 -5.67 23.64 -3.80
CA ALA A 266 -4.33 23.91 -3.31
C ALA A 266 -4.22 25.21 -2.50
N THR A 267 -4.85 26.28 -2.96
CA THR A 267 -4.85 27.58 -2.25
C THR A 267 -5.77 27.59 -1.03
N LEU A 268 -6.71 26.65 -0.93
CA LEU A 268 -7.67 26.53 0.17
C LEU A 268 -7.28 25.43 1.17
N ALA A 269 -6.14 24.76 0.97
CA ALA A 269 -5.73 23.61 1.76
C ALA A 269 -5.75 23.86 3.27
N LYS A 270 -5.38 25.06 3.71
CA LYS A 270 -5.39 25.49 5.12
C LYS A 270 -6.77 25.37 5.78
N GLU A 271 -7.84 25.61 5.03
CA GLU A 271 -9.22 25.61 5.54
C GLU A 271 -9.74 24.21 5.84
N TYR A 272 -9.21 23.20 5.14
CA TYR A 272 -9.59 21.81 5.33
C TYR A 272 -8.75 21.07 6.37
N LEU A 273 -7.60 21.62 6.75
CA LEU A 273 -6.66 20.96 7.66
C LEU A 273 -7.08 21.14 9.13
N PRO A 274 -7.06 20.06 9.93
CA PRO A 274 -7.20 20.15 11.38
C PRO A 274 -6.10 21.00 12.02
N ALA A 275 -6.41 21.65 13.15
CA ALA A 275 -5.45 22.50 13.87
C ALA A 275 -4.22 21.71 14.38
N ASP A 276 -4.37 20.42 14.63
CA ASP A 276 -3.33 19.51 15.13
C ASP A 276 -2.65 18.71 14.00
N ILE A 277 -2.83 19.08 12.73
CA ILE A 277 -2.30 18.33 11.58
C ILE A 277 -0.80 18.02 11.67
N GLN A 278 0.00 18.93 12.23
CA GLN A 278 1.45 18.71 12.38
C GLN A 278 1.77 17.60 13.39
N ALA A 279 1.00 17.51 14.46
CA ALA A 279 1.12 16.44 15.46
C ALA A 279 0.65 15.11 14.85
N GLN A 280 -0.47 15.12 14.11
CA GLN A 280 -0.97 13.93 13.39
C GLN A 280 0.05 13.43 12.36
N PHE A 281 0.67 14.32 11.59
CA PHE A 281 1.74 13.98 10.66
C PHE A 281 2.92 13.30 11.37
N SER A 282 3.38 13.89 12.48
CA SER A 282 4.51 13.36 13.27
C SER A 282 4.21 11.95 13.79
N SER A 283 3.01 11.73 14.34
CA SER A 283 2.55 10.42 14.82
C SER A 283 2.41 9.40 13.68
N SER A 284 1.80 9.81 12.56
CA SER A 284 1.59 8.95 11.39
C SER A 284 2.91 8.50 10.77
N ARG A 285 3.87 9.42 10.64
CA ARG A 285 5.22 9.12 10.14
C ARG A 285 5.93 8.10 11.02
N GLU A 286 5.88 8.26 12.33
CA GLU A 286 6.51 7.34 13.26
C GLU A 286 5.87 5.94 13.20
N LEU A 287 4.53 5.87 13.14
CA LEU A 287 3.80 4.63 12.95
C LEU A 287 4.19 3.92 11.64
N ILE A 288 4.16 4.65 10.51
CA ILE A 288 4.50 4.09 9.19
C ILE A 288 5.97 3.65 9.14
N ARG A 289 6.88 4.37 9.79
CA ARG A 289 8.29 3.95 9.96
C ARG A 289 8.39 2.61 10.68
N ASN A 290 7.62 2.41 11.75
CA ASN A 290 7.61 1.16 12.51
C ASN A 290 6.99 0.00 11.69
N ILE A 291 5.94 0.27 10.91
CA ILE A 291 5.38 -0.69 9.95
C ILE A 291 6.44 -1.09 8.91
N HIS A 292 7.09 -0.12 8.26
CA HIS A 292 8.16 -0.37 7.29
C HIS A 292 9.26 -1.28 7.87
N ASN A 293 9.78 -0.96 9.06
CA ASN A 293 10.84 -1.76 9.68
C ASN A 293 10.40 -3.18 10.00
N SER A 294 9.13 -3.38 10.35
CA SER A 294 8.57 -4.71 10.65
C SER A 294 8.38 -5.53 9.39
N PHE A 295 7.82 -4.93 8.34
CA PHE A 295 7.66 -5.57 7.02
C PHE A 295 9.00 -5.87 6.35
N HIS A 296 10.02 -5.03 6.55
CA HIS A 296 11.35 -5.29 6.01
C HIS A 296 11.94 -6.56 6.62
N LYS A 297 11.85 -6.70 7.96
CA LYS A 297 12.28 -7.92 8.65
C LYS A 297 11.49 -9.15 8.18
N LEU A 298 10.18 -9.00 7.97
CA LEU A 298 9.34 -10.09 7.46
C LEU A 298 9.77 -10.51 6.05
N ARG A 299 10.03 -9.55 5.16
CA ARG A 299 10.58 -9.77 3.82
C ARG A 299 11.90 -10.52 3.89
N ASP A 300 12.84 -10.09 4.72
CA ASP A 300 14.16 -10.74 4.83
C ASP A 300 14.04 -12.20 5.29
N ARG A 301 13.02 -12.53 6.09
CA ARG A 301 12.75 -13.93 6.49
C ARG A 301 12.10 -14.72 5.36
N ALA A 302 11.11 -14.15 4.67
CA ALA A 302 10.46 -14.81 3.54
C ALA A 302 11.44 -15.08 2.38
N GLU A 303 12.34 -14.15 2.10
CA GLU A 303 13.40 -14.29 1.09
C GLU A 303 14.34 -15.47 1.43
N LYS A 304 14.81 -15.54 2.69
CA LYS A 304 15.61 -16.68 3.16
C LYS A 304 14.87 -18.01 3.16
N MET A 305 13.53 -18.00 3.28
CA MET A 305 12.73 -19.22 3.15
C MET A 305 12.70 -19.68 1.69
N ALA A 306 12.45 -18.76 0.76
CA ALA A 306 12.49 -19.04 -0.68
C ALA A 306 13.86 -19.53 -1.15
N GLU A 307 14.94 -18.93 -0.67
CA GLU A 307 16.32 -19.36 -0.94
C GLU A 307 16.55 -20.80 -0.45
N ARG A 308 16.21 -21.11 0.80
CA ARG A 308 16.36 -22.47 1.35
C ARG A 308 15.54 -23.51 0.59
N SER A 309 14.33 -23.15 0.15
CA SER A 309 13.50 -24.04 -0.68
C SER A 309 14.20 -24.38 -2.01
N LYS A 310 14.87 -23.42 -2.64
CA LYS A 310 15.65 -23.62 -3.88
C LYS A 310 16.95 -24.40 -3.64
N GLU A 311 17.63 -24.14 -2.53
CA GLU A 311 18.84 -24.87 -2.14
C GLU A 311 18.51 -26.35 -1.86
N ASN A 312 17.47 -26.62 -1.07
CA ASN A 312 17.01 -27.98 -0.80
C ASN A 312 16.64 -28.74 -2.09
N ALA A 313 15.99 -28.07 -3.05
CA ALA A 313 15.72 -28.63 -4.36
C ALA A 313 17.01 -29.01 -5.13
N THR A 314 18.03 -28.16 -5.03
CA THR A 314 19.34 -28.42 -5.63
C THR A 314 20.01 -29.64 -4.99
N ASP A 315 19.97 -29.74 -3.65
CA ASP A 315 20.54 -30.87 -2.91
C ASP A 315 19.83 -32.19 -3.25
N LEU A 316 18.50 -32.19 -3.34
CA LEU A 316 17.72 -33.37 -3.76
C LEU A 316 18.10 -33.82 -5.17
N LEU A 317 18.30 -32.87 -6.09
CA LEU A 317 18.74 -33.20 -7.45
C LEU A 317 20.14 -33.80 -7.46
N MET A 318 21.05 -33.24 -6.68
CA MET A 318 22.43 -33.74 -6.57
C MET A 318 22.45 -35.13 -5.93
N PHE A 319 21.67 -35.36 -4.88
CA PHE A 319 21.52 -36.67 -4.26
C PHE A 319 21.03 -37.72 -5.27
N GLY A 320 19.97 -37.40 -6.04
CA GLY A 320 19.48 -38.28 -7.11
C GLY A 320 20.55 -38.57 -8.18
N ARG A 321 21.34 -37.58 -8.56
CA ARG A 321 22.45 -37.77 -9.51
C ARG A 321 23.50 -38.75 -8.99
N GLU A 322 23.88 -38.67 -7.72
CA GLU A 322 24.83 -39.62 -7.13
C GLU A 322 24.27 -41.05 -7.10
N LEU A 323 22.96 -41.23 -6.82
CA LEU A 323 22.30 -42.55 -6.93
C LEU A 323 22.37 -43.10 -8.36
N SER A 324 22.15 -42.26 -9.37
CA SER A 324 22.22 -42.66 -10.78
C SER A 324 23.65 -43.02 -11.18
N THR A 325 24.65 -42.25 -10.74
CA THR A 325 26.07 -42.53 -10.95
C THR A 325 26.45 -43.88 -10.36
N LEU A 326 26.08 -44.13 -9.10
CA LEU A 326 26.33 -45.38 -8.41
C LEU A 326 25.62 -46.57 -9.09
N GLY A 327 24.38 -46.40 -9.50
CA GLY A 327 23.62 -47.42 -10.22
C GLY A 327 24.23 -47.76 -11.60
N SER A 328 24.83 -46.78 -12.27
CA SER A 328 25.36 -46.91 -13.63
C SER A 328 26.81 -47.44 -13.73
N ASP A 329 27.50 -47.68 -12.61
CA ASP A 329 28.91 -48.11 -12.58
C ASP A 329 29.20 -49.46 -13.26
N GLY A 330 29.61 -49.52 -14.53
CA GLY A 330 29.81 -50.78 -15.26
C GLY A 330 30.86 -51.77 -14.71
N SER A 331 31.53 -51.48 -13.58
CA SER A 331 32.56 -52.33 -12.99
C SER A 331 32.07 -53.76 -12.71
N PRO A 332 32.82 -54.81 -13.11
CA PRO A 332 32.43 -56.18 -12.86
C PRO A 332 32.49 -56.51 -11.37
N ILE A 333 31.50 -57.26 -10.89
CA ILE A 333 31.47 -57.72 -9.50
C ILE A 333 32.62 -58.73 -9.31
N PRO A 334 33.55 -58.52 -8.36
CA PRO A 334 34.67 -59.44 -8.13
C PRO A 334 34.19 -60.85 -7.81
N SER A 335 34.89 -61.88 -8.27
CA SER A 335 34.56 -63.30 -8.00
C SER A 335 34.67 -63.68 -6.52
N LEU A 336 35.29 -62.83 -5.69
CA LEU A 336 35.35 -62.97 -4.23
C LEU A 336 34.03 -62.59 -3.56
N ALA A 337 33.19 -61.80 -4.24
CA ALA A 337 31.82 -61.57 -3.79
C ALA A 337 31.01 -62.85 -4.04
N SER A 338 30.27 -63.30 -3.02
CA SER A 338 29.39 -64.47 -3.08
C SER A 338 28.58 -64.55 -4.38
N SER A 339 28.35 -65.76 -4.89
CA SER A 339 27.43 -66.05 -5.99
C SER A 339 25.98 -65.59 -5.75
N GLN A 340 25.68 -65.11 -4.54
CA GLN A 340 24.41 -64.52 -4.12
C GLN A 340 24.43 -62.97 -4.06
N SER A 341 25.40 -62.30 -4.69
CA SER A 341 25.49 -60.83 -4.63
C SER A 341 24.21 -60.13 -5.14
N THR A 342 23.50 -59.46 -4.25
CA THR A 342 22.32 -58.64 -4.55
C THR A 342 22.68 -57.28 -5.17
N TRP A 343 23.97 -56.97 -5.27
CA TRP A 343 24.48 -55.66 -5.69
C TRP A 343 24.04 -55.26 -7.10
N GLY A 344 23.99 -56.21 -8.05
CA GLY A 344 23.52 -55.93 -9.41
C GLY A 344 22.07 -55.44 -9.46
N ILE A 345 21.19 -56.08 -8.67
CA ILE A 345 19.79 -55.67 -8.52
C ILE A 345 19.71 -54.31 -7.83
N LEU A 346 20.46 -54.15 -6.73
CA LEU A 346 20.52 -52.90 -5.98
C LEU A 346 20.92 -51.72 -6.86
N ARG A 347 21.94 -51.88 -7.72
CA ARG A 347 22.37 -50.84 -8.64
C ARG A 347 21.29 -50.41 -9.63
N GLN A 348 20.56 -51.36 -10.20
CA GLN A 348 19.44 -51.05 -11.08
C GLN A 348 18.32 -50.31 -10.33
N SER A 349 18.04 -50.72 -9.08
CA SER A 349 17.09 -50.05 -8.19
C SER A 349 17.50 -48.61 -7.87
N LEU A 350 18.76 -48.37 -7.48
CA LEU A 350 19.30 -47.04 -7.19
C LEU A 350 19.19 -46.10 -8.41
N LYS A 351 19.48 -46.63 -9.60
CA LYS A 351 19.27 -45.90 -10.85
C LYS A 351 17.80 -45.54 -11.07
N GLY A 352 16.88 -46.46 -10.81
CA GLY A 352 15.44 -46.20 -10.89
C GLY A 352 14.98 -45.12 -9.91
N LEU A 353 15.44 -45.18 -8.66
CA LEU A 353 15.08 -44.22 -7.60
C LEU A 353 15.58 -42.80 -7.89
N SER A 354 16.66 -42.64 -8.66
CA SER A 354 17.20 -41.31 -9.01
C SER A 354 16.17 -40.39 -9.68
N VAL A 355 15.22 -40.96 -10.44
CA VAL A 355 14.16 -40.22 -11.13
C VAL A 355 13.21 -39.56 -10.14
N GLU A 356 12.90 -40.24 -9.04
CA GLU A 356 12.02 -39.70 -7.99
C GLU A 356 12.67 -38.52 -7.27
N PHE A 357 13.99 -38.56 -7.06
CA PHE A 357 14.73 -37.43 -6.48
C PHE A 357 14.77 -36.22 -7.42
N ALA A 358 14.82 -36.43 -8.75
CA ALA A 358 14.67 -35.35 -9.71
C ALA A 358 13.26 -34.74 -9.67
N LEU A 359 12.21 -35.56 -9.46
CA LEU A 359 10.84 -35.07 -9.28
C LEU A 359 10.68 -34.28 -7.98
N LEU A 360 11.23 -34.78 -6.85
CA LEU A 360 11.29 -34.06 -5.58
C LEU A 360 12.00 -32.70 -5.72
N ALA A 361 13.11 -32.66 -6.45
CA ALA A 361 13.82 -31.43 -6.74
C ALA A 361 12.96 -30.44 -7.53
N ASP A 362 12.24 -30.89 -8.57
CA ASP A 362 11.32 -30.02 -9.31
C ASP A 362 10.20 -29.46 -8.43
N LYS A 363 9.59 -30.28 -7.57
CA LYS A 363 8.55 -29.83 -6.61
C LYS A 363 9.10 -28.83 -5.58
N GLY A 364 10.27 -29.09 -5.01
CA GLY A 364 10.94 -28.15 -4.11
C GLY A 364 11.28 -26.82 -4.81
N ALA A 365 11.75 -26.88 -6.07
CA ALA A 365 12.05 -25.68 -6.85
C ALA A 365 10.79 -24.89 -7.22
N GLN A 366 9.67 -25.57 -7.50
CA GLN A 366 8.37 -24.93 -7.72
C GLN A 366 7.87 -24.21 -6.47
N GLN A 367 8.00 -24.82 -5.29
CA GLN A 367 7.69 -24.17 -4.02
C GLN A 367 8.54 -22.92 -3.81
N GLY A 368 9.86 -23.00 -3.99
CA GLY A 368 10.76 -21.84 -3.86
C GLY A 368 10.43 -20.70 -4.83
N ARG A 369 9.99 -21.01 -6.06
CA ARG A 369 9.50 -20.00 -7.02
C ARG A 369 8.20 -19.33 -6.55
N ARG A 370 7.21 -20.12 -6.09
CA ARG A 370 5.95 -19.57 -5.54
C ARG A 370 6.21 -18.66 -4.34
N GLU A 371 7.09 -19.07 -3.43
CA GLU A 371 7.48 -18.24 -2.27
C GLU A 371 8.09 -16.91 -2.72
N GLU A 372 8.97 -16.93 -3.70
CA GLU A 372 9.58 -15.71 -4.25
C GLU A 372 8.54 -14.82 -4.97
N ASP A 373 7.80 -15.38 -5.92
CA ASP A 373 6.93 -14.63 -6.83
C ASP A 373 5.62 -14.16 -6.16
N ASP A 374 5.07 -14.93 -5.21
CA ASP A 374 3.78 -14.62 -4.59
C ASP A 374 3.89 -13.99 -3.20
N VAL A 375 4.98 -14.25 -2.46
CA VAL A 375 5.16 -13.75 -1.09
C VAL A 375 6.17 -12.62 -1.07
N VAL A 376 7.41 -12.89 -1.50
CA VAL A 376 8.50 -11.91 -1.44
C VAL A 376 8.20 -10.71 -2.33
N GLU A 377 7.68 -10.91 -3.53
CA GLU A 377 7.32 -9.80 -4.42
C GLU A 377 6.18 -8.93 -3.90
N LYS A 378 5.18 -9.50 -3.21
CA LYS A 378 4.12 -8.70 -2.57
C LYS A 378 4.63 -7.92 -1.36
N LEU A 379 5.56 -8.50 -0.59
CA LEU A 379 6.26 -7.80 0.48
C LEU A 379 7.09 -6.63 -0.08
N ASN A 380 7.83 -6.86 -1.15
CA ASN A 380 8.61 -5.82 -1.84
C ASN A 380 7.70 -4.71 -2.38
N LEU A 381 6.55 -5.03 -2.97
CA LEU A 381 5.59 -4.03 -3.46
C LEU A 381 5.11 -3.10 -2.32
N PHE A 382 4.75 -3.67 -1.17
CA PHE A 382 4.30 -2.88 -0.04
C PHE A 382 5.46 -2.07 0.59
N LEU A 383 6.66 -2.64 0.64
CA LEU A 383 7.86 -1.93 1.09
C LEU A 383 8.21 -0.76 0.17
N ASP A 384 8.12 -0.93 -1.15
CA ASP A 384 8.35 0.15 -2.13
C ASP A 384 7.35 1.30 -1.91
N LEU A 385 6.08 1.00 -1.60
CA LEU A 385 5.08 2.01 -1.24
C LEU A 385 5.43 2.73 0.09
N LEU A 386 5.78 1.99 1.13
CA LEU A 386 6.17 2.56 2.43
C LEU A 386 7.44 3.41 2.32
N GLN A 387 8.38 3.00 1.48
CA GLN A 387 9.58 3.75 1.12
C GLN A 387 9.21 5.06 0.42
N SER A 388 8.27 5.02 -0.52
CA SER A 388 7.74 6.21 -1.21
C SER A 388 7.14 7.24 -0.24
N TYR A 389 6.44 6.76 0.81
CA TYR A 389 5.93 7.61 1.89
C TYR A 389 7.05 8.27 2.69
N ARG A 390 8.10 7.51 3.04
CA ARG A 390 9.27 8.06 3.75
C ARG A 390 9.95 9.17 2.93
N ASP A 391 10.12 8.93 1.63
CA ASP A 391 10.73 9.89 0.72
C ASP A 391 9.85 11.14 0.56
N LEU A 392 8.52 10.98 0.59
CA LEU A 392 7.59 12.11 0.61
C LEU A 392 7.69 12.93 1.91
N CYS A 393 7.78 12.28 3.07
CA CYS A 393 8.02 13.00 4.34
C CYS A 393 9.33 13.80 4.27
N GLU A 394 10.39 13.22 3.72
CA GLU A 394 11.67 13.89 3.56
C GLU A 394 11.57 15.10 2.61
N ARG A 395 10.86 14.97 1.47
CA ARG A 395 10.59 16.09 0.55
C ARG A 395 9.81 17.22 1.23
N HIS A 396 8.84 16.90 2.08
CA HIS A 396 8.10 17.90 2.84
C HIS A 396 9.01 18.62 3.84
N GLU A 397 9.73 17.89 4.68
CA GLU A 397 10.50 18.47 5.78
C GLU A 397 11.74 19.23 5.30
N LYS A 398 12.54 18.61 4.43
CA LYS A 398 13.81 19.17 3.95
C LYS A 398 13.62 20.11 2.75
N GLY A 399 12.48 20.02 2.07
CA GLY A 399 12.11 20.90 0.96
C GLY A 399 11.15 21.98 1.44
N VAL A 400 9.84 21.74 1.25
CA VAL A 400 8.78 22.76 1.35
C VAL A 400 8.77 23.47 2.71
N LEU A 401 8.81 22.70 3.82
CA LEU A 401 8.77 23.24 5.17
C LEU A 401 10.03 24.05 5.50
N HIS A 402 11.21 23.49 5.17
CA HIS A 402 12.50 24.16 5.39
C HIS A 402 12.64 25.45 4.59
N GLU A 403 12.20 25.45 3.33
CA GLU A 403 12.20 26.64 2.48
C GLU A 403 11.27 27.73 3.05
N HIS A 404 10.07 27.35 3.50
CA HIS A 404 9.14 28.28 4.15
C HIS A 404 9.73 28.88 5.44
N GLN A 405 10.35 28.05 6.30
CA GLN A 405 11.01 28.52 7.52
C GLN A 405 12.19 29.45 7.23
N ARG A 406 13.01 29.12 6.22
CA ARG A 406 14.13 29.96 5.78
C ARG A 406 13.64 31.32 5.24
N ALA A 407 12.54 31.34 4.50
CA ALA A 407 11.94 32.58 3.99
C ALA A 407 11.45 33.49 5.14
N LEU A 408 10.79 32.92 6.15
CA LEU A 408 10.37 33.65 7.36
C LEU A 408 11.56 34.23 8.14
N GLN A 409 12.64 33.45 8.29
CA GLN A 409 13.87 33.92 8.94
C GLN A 409 14.50 35.10 8.19
N LYS A 410 14.60 35.01 6.85
CA LYS A 410 15.13 36.07 5.99
C LYS A 410 14.30 37.35 6.09
N TYR A 411 12.97 37.23 6.06
CA TYR A 411 12.07 38.37 6.28
C TYR A 411 12.28 39.03 7.64
N GLY A 412 12.42 38.23 8.71
CA GLY A 412 12.71 38.75 10.05
C GLY A 412 14.07 39.46 10.16
N MET A 413 15.07 39.10 9.35
CA MET A 413 16.34 39.83 9.25
C MET A 413 16.18 41.15 8.50
N MET A 414 15.48 41.14 7.35
CA MET A 414 15.24 42.33 6.54
C MET A 414 14.44 43.39 7.29
N LYS A 415 13.42 43.00 8.05
CA LYS A 415 12.63 43.90 8.89
C LYS A 415 13.49 44.57 9.97
N ARG A 416 14.41 43.82 10.59
CA ARG A 416 15.38 44.37 11.55
C ARG A 416 16.34 45.37 10.90
N GLN A 417 16.84 45.08 9.70
CA GLN A 417 17.69 45.99 8.93
C GLN A 417 16.98 47.29 8.54
N MET A 418 15.70 47.19 8.15
CA MET A 418 14.88 48.37 7.86
C MET A 418 14.71 49.25 9.12
N MET A 419 14.44 48.63 10.27
CA MET A 419 14.34 49.36 11.55
C MET A 419 15.66 50.06 11.92
N SER A 420 16.83 49.45 11.67
CA SER A 420 18.13 50.09 11.93
C SER A 420 18.46 51.21 10.93
N ALA A 421 18.16 51.02 9.64
CA ALA A 421 18.41 52.02 8.59
C ALA A 421 17.54 53.28 8.74
N THR A 422 16.32 53.13 9.30
CA THR A 422 15.43 54.25 9.62
C THR A 422 15.96 55.08 10.81
N VAL A 423 16.74 54.47 11.70
CA VAL A 423 17.27 55.10 12.92
C VAL A 423 18.67 55.71 12.69
N GLN A 424 19.48 55.17 11.77
CA GLN A 424 20.78 55.73 11.39
C GLN A 424 20.93 55.83 9.85
N PRO A 425 20.75 57.01 9.24
CA PRO A 425 20.70 57.19 7.78
C PRO A 425 22.09 57.16 7.10
N LYS A 426 23.08 56.46 7.67
CA LYS A 426 24.46 56.41 7.14
C LYS A 426 24.72 55.27 6.15
N GLU A 427 23.76 54.37 5.89
CA GLU A 427 23.95 53.24 4.98
C GLU A 427 23.44 53.50 3.56
N GLN A 428 24.22 53.05 2.58
CA GLN A 428 24.07 53.31 1.14
C GLN A 428 22.90 52.59 0.44
N VAL A 429 22.07 51.85 1.18
CA VAL A 429 20.89 51.17 0.58
C VAL A 429 19.69 52.07 0.77
N SER A 430 19.07 52.52 -0.34
CA SER A 430 17.89 53.38 -0.24
C SER A 430 16.76 52.62 0.47
N VAL A 431 16.10 53.29 1.42
CA VAL A 431 14.99 52.72 2.21
C VAL A 431 13.90 52.19 1.28
N GLU A 432 13.65 52.86 0.16
CA GLU A 432 12.69 52.44 -0.88
C GLU A 432 13.07 51.10 -1.53
N GLN A 433 14.36 50.83 -1.76
CA GLN A 433 14.82 49.53 -2.27
C GLN A 433 14.64 48.41 -1.24
N LEU A 434 14.81 48.71 0.05
CA LEU A 434 14.55 47.77 1.13
C LEU A 434 13.07 47.46 1.27
N GLU A 435 12.20 48.47 1.19
CA GLU A 435 10.74 48.31 1.20
C GLU A 435 10.25 47.44 0.04
N SER A 436 10.71 47.72 -1.20
CA SER A 436 10.37 46.91 -2.37
C SER A 436 10.77 45.44 -2.19
N ARG A 437 11.96 45.18 -1.64
CA ARG A 437 12.43 43.81 -1.35
C ARG A 437 11.60 43.14 -0.25
N ILE A 438 11.14 43.88 0.76
CA ILE A 438 10.28 43.37 1.83
C ILE A 438 8.94 42.91 1.26
N VAL A 439 8.29 43.73 0.43
CA VAL A 439 7.01 43.38 -0.22
C VAL A 439 7.16 42.15 -1.12
N GLN A 440 8.24 42.06 -1.90
CA GLN A 440 8.53 40.86 -2.71
C GLN A 440 8.71 39.62 -1.84
N GLN A 441 9.37 39.75 -0.69
CA GLN A 441 9.59 38.67 0.26
C GLN A 441 8.27 38.24 0.94
N GLU A 442 7.35 39.16 1.23
CA GLU A 442 6.00 38.86 1.77
C GLU A 442 5.18 38.02 0.80
N ASN A 443 5.13 38.41 -0.48
CA ASN A 443 4.44 37.64 -1.52
C ASN A 443 5.04 36.23 -1.69
N ALA A 444 6.36 36.11 -1.60
CA ALA A 444 7.05 34.82 -1.64
C ALA A 444 6.71 33.95 -0.42
N ILE A 445 6.65 34.53 0.78
CA ILE A 445 6.26 33.84 2.01
C ILE A 445 4.82 33.33 1.91
N GLN A 446 3.89 34.16 1.45
CA GLN A 446 2.49 33.74 1.28
C GLN A 446 2.37 32.55 0.33
N THR A 447 3.09 32.59 -0.79
CA THR A 447 3.12 31.47 -1.75
C THR A 447 3.72 30.20 -1.12
N MET A 448 4.79 30.33 -0.35
CA MET A 448 5.41 29.21 0.38
C MET A 448 4.52 28.66 1.49
N GLU A 449 3.79 29.52 2.20
CA GLU A 449 2.83 29.13 3.23
C GLU A 449 1.70 28.29 2.63
N LEU A 450 1.12 28.73 1.51
CA LEU A 450 0.09 27.98 0.78
C LEU A 450 0.62 26.62 0.31
N ARG A 451 1.83 26.57 -0.27
CA ARG A 451 2.46 25.31 -0.69
C ARG A 451 2.76 24.39 0.50
N ASN A 452 3.12 24.93 1.66
CA ASN A 452 3.31 24.15 2.88
C ASN A 452 2.01 23.52 3.36
N TYR A 453 0.92 24.27 3.41
CA TYR A 453 -0.40 23.71 3.74
C TYR A 453 -0.87 22.68 2.72
N PHE A 454 -0.70 22.95 1.42
CA PHE A 454 -1.04 21.98 0.39
C PHE A 454 -0.21 20.70 0.50
N SER A 455 1.08 20.81 0.86
CA SER A 455 1.93 19.66 1.12
C SER A 455 1.43 18.82 2.29
N LEU A 456 0.96 19.43 3.39
CA LEU A 456 0.38 18.72 4.53
C LEU A 456 -0.96 18.07 4.18
N PHE A 457 -1.77 18.76 3.39
CA PHE A 457 -3.04 18.24 2.86
C PHE A 457 -2.81 16.98 2.02
N CYS A 458 -1.84 17.02 1.09
CA CYS A 458 -1.48 15.85 0.29
C CYS A 458 -0.91 14.74 1.17
N LEU A 459 0.04 15.05 2.08
CA LEU A 459 0.59 14.07 3.03
C LEU A 459 -0.50 13.32 3.81
N HIS A 460 -1.55 14.03 4.23
CA HIS A 460 -2.68 13.43 4.92
C HIS A 460 -3.45 12.45 4.01
N GLN A 461 -3.72 12.84 2.76
CA GLN A 461 -4.32 11.94 1.76
C GLN A 461 -3.44 10.71 1.47
N GLU A 462 -2.13 10.91 1.33
CA GLU A 462 -1.15 9.83 1.09
C GLU A 462 -1.05 8.90 2.30
N THR A 463 -1.18 9.42 3.51
CA THR A 463 -1.25 8.63 4.75
C THR A 463 -2.46 7.69 4.70
N GLN A 464 -3.65 8.19 4.35
CA GLN A 464 -4.85 7.35 4.16
C GLN A 464 -4.63 6.27 3.09
N LEU A 465 -3.89 6.58 2.02
CA LEU A 465 -3.56 5.61 0.99
C LEU A 465 -2.70 4.47 1.54
N ILE A 466 -1.71 4.74 2.40
CA ILE A 466 -0.95 3.69 3.10
C ILE A 466 -1.87 2.76 3.90
N PHE A 467 -2.80 3.31 4.68
CA PHE A 467 -3.77 2.52 5.45
C PHE A 467 -4.71 1.73 4.55
N THR A 468 -5.08 2.28 3.38
CA THR A 468 -5.87 1.57 2.36
C THR A 468 -5.13 0.35 1.81
N TYR A 469 -3.79 0.37 1.77
CA TYR A 469 -2.97 -0.76 1.35
C TYR A 469 -2.71 -1.80 2.46
N LEU A 470 -2.85 -1.48 3.75
CA LEU A 470 -2.57 -2.43 4.85
C LEU A 470 -3.27 -3.79 4.74
N PRO A 471 -4.52 -3.91 4.23
CA PRO A 471 -5.15 -5.20 4.00
C PRO A 471 -4.36 -6.12 3.05
N ILE A 472 -3.37 -5.64 2.30
CA ILE A 472 -2.45 -6.49 1.51
C ILE A 472 -1.75 -7.54 2.38
N THR A 473 -1.62 -7.28 3.68
CA THR A 473 -1.09 -8.23 4.66
C THR A 473 -1.84 -9.56 4.65
N SER A 474 -3.16 -9.56 4.52
CA SER A 474 -3.94 -10.80 4.47
C SER A 474 -3.63 -11.59 3.19
N HIS A 475 -3.46 -10.91 2.06
CA HIS A 475 -3.07 -11.52 0.80
C HIS A 475 -1.66 -12.10 0.85
N ILE A 476 -0.71 -11.41 1.50
CA ILE A 476 0.67 -11.89 1.69
C ILE A 476 0.68 -13.15 2.57
N LEU A 477 0.01 -13.11 3.72
CA LEU A 477 -0.05 -14.26 4.64
C LEU A 477 -0.80 -15.44 4.01
N GLY A 478 -1.89 -15.16 3.29
CA GLY A 478 -2.63 -16.19 2.54
C GLY A 478 -1.77 -16.85 1.46
N ALA A 479 -1.03 -16.06 0.68
CA ALA A 479 -0.09 -16.59 -0.32
C ALA A 479 1.01 -17.45 0.33
N PHE A 480 1.56 -17.00 1.47
CA PHE A 480 2.56 -17.76 2.21
C PHE A 480 2.04 -19.10 2.70
N VAL A 481 0.90 -19.11 3.39
CA VAL A 481 0.27 -20.34 3.89
C VAL A 481 -0.05 -21.29 2.73
N ASN A 482 -0.64 -20.78 1.65
CA ASN A 482 -0.97 -21.60 0.48
C ASN A 482 0.28 -22.22 -0.16
N SER A 483 1.38 -21.47 -0.28
CA SER A 483 2.64 -21.99 -0.82
C SER A 483 3.21 -23.11 0.05
N GLN A 484 3.20 -22.96 1.39
CA GLN A 484 3.67 -24.00 2.32
C GLN A 484 2.79 -25.26 2.26
N VAL A 485 1.46 -25.09 2.28
CA VAL A 485 0.51 -26.22 2.23
C VAL A 485 0.68 -27.00 0.93
N GLN A 486 0.68 -26.29 -0.20
CA GLN A 486 0.84 -26.91 -1.52
C GLN A 486 2.20 -27.59 -1.65
N GLY A 487 3.28 -26.94 -1.23
CA GLY A 487 4.63 -27.50 -1.26
C GLY A 487 4.76 -28.79 -0.46
N HIS A 488 4.27 -28.81 0.78
CA HIS A 488 4.28 -30.01 1.62
C HIS A 488 3.40 -31.14 1.07
N GLN A 489 2.24 -30.82 0.50
CA GLN A 489 1.37 -31.82 -0.14
C GLN A 489 2.05 -32.45 -1.36
N GLU A 490 2.62 -31.62 -2.24
CA GLU A 490 3.32 -32.07 -3.45
C GLU A 490 4.54 -32.93 -3.09
N MET A 491 5.38 -32.48 -2.16
CA MET A 491 6.55 -33.23 -1.69
C MET A 491 6.15 -34.53 -0.98
N GLY A 492 5.14 -34.47 -0.09
CA GLY A 492 4.66 -35.63 0.65
C GLY A 492 4.10 -36.72 -0.26
N ALA A 493 3.41 -36.35 -1.35
CA ALA A 493 2.93 -37.31 -2.34
C ALA A 493 4.08 -38.09 -2.98
N VAL A 494 5.18 -37.41 -3.36
CA VAL A 494 6.34 -38.07 -3.97
C VAL A 494 7.09 -38.92 -2.93
N TRP A 495 7.22 -38.46 -1.68
CA TRP A 495 7.82 -39.27 -0.61
C TRP A 495 7.04 -40.55 -0.32
N ASN A 496 5.70 -40.49 -0.31
CA ASN A 496 4.85 -41.67 -0.10
C ASN A 496 5.00 -42.69 -1.24
N ASP A 497 5.05 -42.22 -2.49
CA ASP A 497 5.30 -43.08 -3.65
C ASP A 497 6.70 -43.71 -3.59
N LEU A 498 7.72 -42.93 -3.22
CA LEU A 498 9.07 -43.42 -3.02
C LEU A 498 9.13 -44.50 -1.91
N GLN A 499 8.42 -44.30 -0.81
CA GLN A 499 8.35 -45.28 0.28
C GLN A 499 7.76 -46.61 -0.19
N GLN A 500 6.70 -46.58 -1.00
CA GLN A 500 6.11 -47.79 -1.59
C GLN A 500 7.10 -48.49 -2.52
N LYS A 501 7.78 -47.73 -3.39
CA LYS A 501 8.81 -48.25 -4.29
C LYS A 501 9.97 -48.89 -3.51
N LEU A 502 10.43 -48.28 -2.43
CA LEU A 502 11.46 -48.86 -1.56
C LEU A 502 11.00 -50.19 -0.94
N GLY A 503 9.77 -50.25 -0.44
CA GLY A 503 9.20 -51.50 0.10
C GLY A 503 9.16 -52.64 -0.92
N CYS A 504 8.85 -52.34 -2.19
CA CYS A 504 8.88 -53.31 -3.27
C CYS A 504 10.30 -53.74 -3.67
N LEU A 505 11.27 -52.82 -3.62
CA LEU A 505 12.65 -53.07 -4.09
C LEU A 505 13.52 -53.80 -3.06
N PHE A 506 13.24 -53.62 -1.76
CA PHE A 506 14.09 -54.10 -0.66
C PHE A 506 13.42 -55.11 0.29
N GLY A 507 12.10 -55.32 0.17
CA GLY A 507 11.36 -56.21 1.08
C GLY A 507 11.12 -55.58 2.47
N VAL A 508 10.00 -55.93 3.09
CA VAL A 508 9.54 -55.29 4.34
C VAL A 508 10.32 -55.76 5.57
N ASP A 509 10.92 -56.96 5.54
CA ASP A 509 11.66 -57.55 6.67
C ASP A 509 13.12 -57.04 6.82
N GLU A 510 13.72 -56.44 5.78
CA GLU A 510 15.09 -55.90 5.83
C GLU A 510 15.18 -54.44 6.31
N MET A 511 14.05 -53.77 6.54
CA MET A 511 14.00 -52.37 7.00
C MET A 511 14.24 -52.18 8.52
N GLN A 512 14.54 -53.23 9.29
CA GLN A 512 15.02 -53.06 10.66
C GLN A 512 16.37 -52.34 10.64
N SER A 513 16.36 -51.05 10.96
CA SER A 513 17.56 -50.23 11.07
C SER A 513 18.59 -50.95 11.96
N PRO A 514 19.83 -51.19 11.49
CA PRO A 514 20.88 -51.66 12.38
C PRO A 514 21.02 -50.66 13.54
N PRO A 515 21.19 -51.11 14.79
CA PRO A 515 21.27 -50.21 15.93
C PRO A 515 22.43 -49.22 15.71
N LEU A 516 22.11 -47.92 15.69
CA LEU A 516 23.10 -46.84 15.54
C LEU A 516 23.99 -46.66 16.77
N THR A 517 23.72 -47.39 17.85
CA THR A 517 24.53 -47.43 19.06
C THR A 517 25.25 -48.76 19.16
N ALA A 518 26.59 -48.69 19.23
CA ALA A 518 27.39 -49.80 19.74
C ALA A 518 26.91 -50.12 21.16
N LYS A 519 26.57 -51.38 21.43
CA LYS A 519 26.47 -51.87 22.80
C LYS A 519 27.84 -51.82 23.48
#